data_AF-A0A7S0UHL4-F1
#
_entry.id   AF-A0A7S0UHL4-F1
#
_cell.length_a   1.000
_cell.length_b   1.000
_cell.length_c   1.000
_cell.angle_alpha   90.00
_cell.angle_beta   90.00
_cell.angle_gamma   90.00
#
_symmetry.space_group_name_H-M   'P 1'
#
loop_
_entity.id
_entity.type
_entity.pdbx_description
1 polymer ?
#
loop_
_entity_poly.entity_id
_entity_poly.type
_entity_poly.pdbx_seq_one_letter_code
_entity_poly.pdbx_strand_id
1 'polypeptide(L)'
;KIKPVDVLRKILSSDAGSNDSSSSAPQTKAQTSQAKTLTFQKPPEEDIAAYDLETVKAVRSNNLDKLRQLWCSGKSMDACNQFGESVLHMACRRGYASIVDFLLREVKARSDRCDDFGRNPFHDALWTSTPNFEVVDLLIDFADPALLLSEDVRGNHPFAYARSDHSERWIEFLEKRQEKIVKRFRGAAGDTATETATKVEVVG
;
A
#
# COMPACT_ATOMS: atom_id res chain seq x y z
N LYS A 1 -7.04 -24.08 -7.89
CA LYS A 1 -5.64 -23.61 -7.84
C LYS A 1 -5.54 -22.58 -6.71
N ILE A 2 -4.51 -22.67 -5.87
CA ILE A 2 -4.26 -21.72 -4.77
C ILE A 2 -4.05 -20.33 -5.38
N LYS A 3 -4.69 -19.29 -4.85
CA LYS A 3 -4.49 -17.91 -5.31
C LYS A 3 -3.48 -17.19 -4.41
N PRO A 4 -2.75 -16.18 -4.90
CA PRO A 4 -1.78 -15.43 -4.10
C PRO A 4 -2.40 -14.79 -2.85
N VAL A 5 -3.65 -14.31 -2.95
CA VAL A 5 -4.39 -13.74 -1.81
C VAL A 5 -4.63 -14.76 -0.69
N ASP A 6 -4.82 -16.05 -1.02
CA ASP A 6 -5.04 -17.10 -0.03
C ASP A 6 -3.74 -17.38 0.74
N VAL A 7 -2.59 -17.32 0.04
CA VAL A 7 -1.26 -17.42 0.65
C VAL A 7 -0.99 -16.22 1.55
N LEU A 8 -1.30 -15.01 1.10
CA LEU A 8 -1.15 -13.81 1.93
C LEU A 8 -2.00 -13.88 3.20
N ARG A 9 -3.27 -14.29 3.11
CA ARG A 9 -4.13 -14.49 4.28
C ARG A 9 -3.56 -15.55 5.23
N LYS A 10 -3.01 -16.64 4.69
CA LYS A 10 -2.34 -17.68 5.48
C LYS A 10 -1.13 -17.12 6.23
N ILE A 11 -0.23 -16.41 5.54
CA ILE A 11 0.95 -15.75 6.14
C ILE A 11 0.54 -14.87 7.33
N LEU A 12 -0.56 -14.12 7.18
CA LEU A 12 -1.06 -13.23 8.23
C LEU A 12 -1.83 -13.95 9.35
N SER A 13 -2.29 -15.19 9.13
CA SER A 13 -3.08 -15.96 10.11
C SER A 13 -2.25 -16.98 10.90
N SER A 14 -1.14 -17.49 10.33
CA SER A 14 -0.32 -18.55 10.93
C SER A 14 0.45 -18.14 12.19
N ASP A 15 0.44 -16.86 12.54
CA ASP A 15 1.18 -16.32 13.69
C ASP A 15 0.25 -15.92 14.87
N ALA A 16 -1.03 -16.27 14.81
CA ALA A 16 -2.00 -16.09 15.90
C ALA A 16 -1.99 -17.26 16.92
N GLY A 17 -1.05 -18.21 16.81
CA GLY A 17 -1.11 -19.47 17.54
C GLY A 17 0.26 -20.07 17.88
N SER A 18 0.94 -19.47 18.84
CA SER A 18 1.84 -20.19 19.75
C SER A 18 1.59 -19.70 21.17
N ASN A 19 0.37 -19.93 21.68
CA ASN A 19 0.11 -19.90 23.11
C ASN A 19 -0.05 -21.33 23.59
N ASP A 20 0.76 -21.63 24.61
CA ASP A 20 0.99 -22.93 25.19
C ASP A 20 -0.28 -23.56 25.79
N SER A 21 -0.26 -24.89 25.87
CA SER A 21 -1.41 -25.71 26.23
C SER A 21 -1.77 -25.58 27.70
N SER A 22 -2.92 -24.99 28.03
CA SER A 22 -3.86 -25.44 29.09
C SER A 22 -4.86 -24.35 29.45
N SER A 23 -6.11 -24.48 28.99
CA SER A 23 -7.32 -24.04 29.69
C SER A 23 -8.51 -24.10 28.73
N SER A 24 -9.50 -24.89 29.10
CA SER A 24 -10.81 -24.97 28.44
C SER A 24 -11.59 -23.67 28.62
N ALA A 25 -11.70 -22.87 27.55
CA ALA A 25 -12.62 -21.74 27.44
C ALA A 25 -13.07 -21.59 25.96
N PRO A 26 -14.28 -21.07 25.70
CA PRO A 26 -15.02 -21.33 24.47
C PRO A 26 -14.38 -20.62 23.26
N GLN A 27 -14.40 -21.35 22.13
CA GLN A 27 -13.94 -20.95 20.80
C GLN A 27 -14.12 -19.46 20.51
N THR A 28 -13.04 -18.68 20.68
CA THR A 28 -12.93 -17.33 20.14
C THR A 28 -12.76 -17.44 18.64
N LYS A 29 -13.74 -16.89 17.91
CA LYS A 29 -13.70 -16.72 16.46
C LYS A 29 -12.33 -16.18 16.05
N ALA A 30 -11.65 -16.87 15.13
CA ALA A 30 -10.43 -16.39 14.50
C ALA A 30 -10.66 -14.94 14.05
N GLN A 31 -9.93 -14.01 14.66
CA GLN A 31 -9.83 -12.63 14.18
C GLN A 31 -9.15 -12.71 12.82
N THR A 32 -9.95 -12.89 11.77
CA THR A 32 -9.48 -12.76 10.40
C THR A 32 -9.05 -11.31 10.26
N SER A 33 -7.77 -11.07 10.02
CA SER A 33 -7.16 -9.77 9.81
C SER A 33 -8.10 -8.88 8.99
N GLN A 34 -8.71 -7.86 9.62
CA GLN A 34 -9.71 -7.05 8.96
C GLN A 34 -9.06 -6.34 7.77
N ALA A 35 -9.61 -6.55 6.57
CA ALA A 35 -9.19 -5.83 5.38
C ALA A 35 -9.33 -4.32 5.65
N LYS A 36 -8.23 -3.58 5.51
CA LYS A 36 -8.26 -2.12 5.62
C LYS A 36 -9.01 -1.58 4.42
N THR A 37 -10.21 -1.05 4.62
CA THR A 37 -10.98 -0.41 3.56
C THR A 37 -10.54 1.03 3.45
N LEU A 38 -9.99 1.43 2.31
CA LEU A 38 -9.76 2.84 2.02
C LEU A 38 -11.05 3.45 1.47
N THR A 39 -11.37 4.65 1.93
CA THR A 39 -12.49 5.42 1.39
C THR A 39 -11.95 6.56 0.55
N PHE A 40 -12.52 6.75 -0.63
CA PHE A 40 -12.17 7.89 -1.46
C PHE A 40 -12.49 9.18 -0.70
N GLN A 41 -11.48 10.04 -0.59
CA GLN A 41 -11.62 11.38 -0.05
C GLN A 41 -11.31 12.36 -1.17
N LYS A 42 -12.17 13.38 -1.35
CA LYS A 42 -11.91 14.44 -2.33
C LYS A 42 -10.50 15.00 -2.06
N PRO A 43 -9.60 14.99 -3.07
CA PRO A 43 -8.25 15.47 -2.83
C PRO A 43 -8.20 16.96 -2.46
N PRO A 44 -7.26 17.35 -1.59
CA PRO A 44 -6.92 18.75 -1.35
C PRO A 44 -6.65 19.50 -2.66
N GLU A 45 -7.04 20.78 -2.72
CA GLU A 45 -6.82 21.61 -3.91
C GLU A 45 -5.32 21.75 -4.24
N GLU A 46 -4.43 21.73 -3.24
CA GLU A 46 -2.98 21.76 -3.45
C GLU A 46 -2.46 20.52 -4.19
N ASP A 47 -2.98 19.34 -3.88
CA ASP A 47 -2.57 18.09 -4.53
C ASP A 47 -3.06 18.05 -5.98
N ILE A 48 -4.27 18.57 -6.21
CA ILE A 48 -4.83 18.70 -7.56
C ILE A 48 -4.02 19.71 -8.38
N ALA A 49 -3.67 20.85 -7.79
CA ALA A 49 -2.86 21.87 -8.44
C ALA A 49 -1.44 21.38 -8.74
N ALA A 50 -0.84 20.57 -7.86
CA ALA A 50 0.49 19.98 -8.07
C ALA A 50 0.50 18.89 -9.16
N TYR A 51 -0.65 18.30 -9.48
CA TYR A 51 -0.85 17.34 -10.59
C TYR A 51 -0.95 18.04 -11.96
N ASP A 52 0.00 18.93 -12.24
CA ASP A 52 0.05 19.65 -13.50
C ASP A 52 0.81 18.87 -14.60
N LEU A 53 0.84 19.47 -15.79
CA LEU A 53 1.51 18.90 -16.96
C LEU A 53 2.99 18.59 -16.69
N GLU A 54 3.68 19.43 -15.93
CA GLU A 54 5.12 19.28 -15.69
C GLU A 54 5.40 18.06 -14.80
N THR A 55 4.68 17.93 -13.68
CA THR A 55 4.79 16.79 -12.77
C THR A 55 4.42 15.50 -13.49
N VAL A 56 3.26 15.48 -14.16
CA VAL A 56 2.75 14.29 -14.86
C VAL A 56 3.68 13.89 -16.01
N LYS A 57 4.22 14.85 -16.76
CA LYS A 57 5.19 14.56 -17.83
C LYS A 57 6.45 13.93 -17.25
N ALA A 58 6.98 14.46 -16.16
CA ALA A 58 8.18 13.93 -15.51
C ALA A 58 8.00 12.46 -15.09
N VAL A 59 6.85 12.10 -14.48
CA VAL A 59 6.53 10.70 -14.15
C VAL A 59 6.41 9.86 -15.42
N ARG A 60 5.64 10.30 -16.43
CA ARG A 60 5.40 9.53 -17.66
C ARG A 60 6.66 9.27 -18.47
N SER A 61 7.65 10.16 -18.40
CA SER A 61 8.96 10.01 -19.03
C SER A 61 10.01 9.32 -18.15
N ASN A 62 9.63 8.80 -16.98
CA ASN A 62 10.54 8.22 -15.98
C ASN A 62 11.71 9.16 -15.60
N ASN A 63 11.45 10.46 -15.50
CA ASN A 63 12.46 11.48 -15.26
C ASN A 63 12.54 11.80 -13.75
N LEU A 64 13.27 10.95 -13.02
CA LEU A 64 13.48 11.11 -11.59
C LEU A 64 14.19 12.42 -11.24
N ASP A 65 15.19 12.83 -12.01
CA ASP A 65 15.94 14.08 -11.74
C ASP A 65 15.02 15.30 -11.78
N LYS A 66 14.10 15.33 -12.74
CA LYS A 66 13.11 16.41 -12.81
C LYS A 66 12.16 16.38 -11.62
N LEU A 67 11.72 15.21 -11.16
CA LEU A 67 10.89 15.09 -9.96
C LEU A 67 11.62 15.59 -8.71
N ARG A 68 12.91 15.27 -8.56
CA ARG A 68 13.76 15.80 -7.48
C ARG A 68 13.86 17.32 -7.54
N GLN A 69 14.08 17.89 -8.72
CA GLN A 69 14.10 19.35 -8.90
C GLN A 69 12.79 20.00 -8.47
N LEU A 70 11.65 19.44 -8.89
CA LEU A 70 10.33 19.94 -8.51
C LEU A 70 10.11 19.85 -6.99
N TRP A 71 10.51 18.74 -6.37
CA TRP A 71 10.42 18.57 -4.93
C TRP A 71 11.31 19.57 -4.18
N CYS A 72 12.55 19.78 -4.63
CA CYS A 72 13.47 20.77 -4.06
C CYS A 72 12.97 22.22 -4.22
N SER A 73 12.13 22.51 -5.20
CA SER A 73 11.47 23.81 -5.33
C SER A 73 10.23 23.98 -4.44
N GLY A 74 9.96 23.03 -3.54
CA GLY A 74 8.82 23.05 -2.62
C GLY A 74 7.51 22.52 -3.22
N LYS A 75 7.54 21.90 -4.39
CA LYS A 75 6.32 21.32 -4.99
C LYS A 75 5.92 20.04 -4.25
N SER A 76 4.63 19.93 -3.90
CA SER A 76 4.08 18.70 -3.31
C SER A 76 4.23 17.52 -4.27
N MET A 77 4.72 16.38 -3.74
CA MET A 77 4.77 15.11 -4.45
C MET A 77 3.57 14.20 -4.13
N ASP A 78 2.60 14.69 -3.34
CA ASP A 78 1.29 14.05 -3.14
C ASP A 78 0.29 14.37 -4.26
N ALA A 79 0.79 15.01 -5.32
CA ALA A 79 0.06 15.36 -6.53
C ALA A 79 -0.85 14.23 -7.02
N CYS A 80 -2.13 14.53 -7.21
CA CYS A 80 -3.12 13.60 -7.75
C CYS A 80 -4.18 14.30 -8.61
N ASN A 81 -4.82 13.57 -9.51
CA ASN A 81 -5.93 14.13 -10.28
C ASN A 81 -7.20 14.28 -9.42
N GLN A 82 -8.26 14.86 -9.99
CA GLN A 82 -9.56 15.05 -9.31
C GLN A 82 -10.21 13.75 -8.81
N PHE A 83 -9.78 12.60 -9.33
CA PHE A 83 -10.27 11.27 -8.98
C PHE A 83 -9.37 10.58 -7.95
N GLY A 84 -8.36 11.27 -7.40
CA GLY A 84 -7.46 10.71 -6.38
C GLY A 84 -6.34 9.82 -6.91
N GLU A 85 -6.22 9.63 -8.23
CA GLU A 85 -5.09 8.90 -8.82
C GLU A 85 -3.81 9.76 -8.70
N SER A 86 -2.91 9.36 -7.80
CA SER A 86 -1.68 10.09 -7.51
C SER A 86 -0.53 9.77 -8.46
N VAL A 87 0.53 10.57 -8.38
CA VAL A 87 1.80 10.27 -9.06
C VAL A 87 2.42 8.94 -8.62
N LEU A 88 2.15 8.50 -7.37
CA LEU A 88 2.55 7.18 -6.88
C LEU A 88 1.77 6.06 -7.60
N HIS A 89 0.45 6.19 -7.76
CA HIS A 89 -0.37 5.25 -8.55
C HIS A 89 0.21 5.07 -9.96
N MET A 90 0.50 6.18 -10.63
CA MET A 90 1.07 6.16 -11.98
C MET A 90 2.45 5.51 -12.03
N ALA A 91 3.35 5.81 -11.08
CA ALA A 91 4.67 5.22 -11.00
C ALA A 91 4.59 3.69 -10.76
N CYS A 92 3.68 3.25 -9.89
CA CYS A 92 3.41 1.84 -9.62
C CYS A 92 2.91 1.10 -10.87
N ARG A 93 1.90 1.63 -11.56
CA ARG A 93 1.35 1.03 -12.79
C ARG A 93 2.40 0.91 -13.90
N ARG A 94 3.32 1.87 -13.97
CA ARG A 94 4.40 1.91 -14.96
C ARG A 94 5.63 1.09 -14.57
N GLY A 95 5.69 0.62 -13.33
CA GLY A 95 6.82 -0.16 -12.84
C GLY A 95 8.10 0.65 -12.60
N TYR A 96 7.99 1.97 -12.39
CA TYR A 96 9.14 2.86 -12.22
C TYR A 96 9.65 2.81 -10.78
N ALA A 97 10.35 1.74 -10.43
CA ALA A 97 10.84 1.47 -9.07
C ALA A 97 11.66 2.63 -8.48
N SER A 98 12.50 3.29 -9.28
CA SER A 98 13.28 4.44 -8.82
C SER A 98 12.44 5.66 -8.44
N ILE A 99 11.32 5.88 -9.13
CA ILE A 99 10.34 6.92 -8.76
C ILE A 99 9.53 6.49 -7.54
N VAL A 100 9.14 5.22 -7.45
CA VAL A 100 8.42 4.68 -6.29
C VAL A 100 9.27 4.77 -5.02
N ASP A 101 10.55 4.38 -5.08
CA ASP A 101 11.48 4.51 -3.95
C ASP A 101 11.66 5.98 -3.55
N PHE A 102 11.88 6.88 -4.52
CA PHE A 102 11.95 8.31 -4.24
C PHE A 102 10.70 8.84 -3.51
N LEU A 103 9.50 8.56 -4.05
CA LEU A 103 8.24 9.04 -3.47
C LEU A 103 8.02 8.48 -2.05
N LEU A 104 8.25 7.19 -1.83
CA LEU A 104 7.96 6.53 -0.55
C LEU A 104 9.05 6.71 0.50
N ARG A 105 10.32 6.62 0.09
CA ARG A 105 11.46 6.58 1.01
C ARG A 105 12.02 7.95 1.30
N GLU A 106 12.12 8.81 0.30
CA GLU A 106 12.74 10.13 0.46
C GLU A 106 11.69 11.21 0.75
N VAL A 107 10.62 11.25 -0.05
CA VAL A 107 9.58 12.28 0.10
C VAL A 107 8.59 11.94 1.21
N LYS A 108 8.40 10.65 1.52
CA LYS A 108 7.34 10.18 2.42
C LYS A 108 5.93 10.53 1.92
N ALA A 109 5.75 10.48 0.59
CA ALA A 109 4.45 10.70 -0.03
C ALA A 109 3.40 9.70 0.47
N ARG A 110 2.15 10.15 0.51
CA ARG A 110 0.99 9.38 0.96
C ARG A 110 0.79 8.13 0.11
N SER A 111 0.84 6.98 0.78
CA SER A 111 0.57 5.66 0.18
C SER A 111 -0.80 5.09 0.56
N ASP A 112 -1.54 5.79 1.42
CA ASP A 112 -2.87 5.43 1.93
C ASP A 112 -4.02 6.06 1.14
N ARG A 113 -3.71 6.79 0.06
CA ARG A 113 -4.72 7.34 -0.84
C ARG A 113 -5.28 6.23 -1.75
N CYS A 114 -6.57 6.29 -2.01
CA CYS A 114 -7.20 5.55 -3.09
C CYS A 114 -7.84 6.50 -4.11
N ASP A 115 -8.04 6.01 -5.33
CA ASP A 115 -8.82 6.70 -6.34
C ASP A 115 -10.34 6.59 -6.09
N ASP A 116 -11.15 7.16 -6.98
CA ASP A 116 -12.61 7.15 -6.94
C ASP A 116 -13.24 5.76 -7.11
N PHE A 117 -12.46 4.76 -7.52
CA PHE A 117 -12.84 3.34 -7.51
C PHE A 117 -12.37 2.62 -6.24
N GLY A 118 -11.75 3.30 -5.28
CA GLY A 118 -11.18 2.67 -4.09
C GLY A 118 -9.88 1.91 -4.35
N ARG A 119 -9.27 2.07 -5.54
CA ARG A 119 -8.00 1.41 -5.87
C ARG A 119 -6.86 2.17 -5.23
N ASN A 120 -5.94 1.43 -4.64
CA ASN A 120 -4.74 1.92 -3.96
C ASN A 120 -3.49 1.63 -4.80
N PRO A 121 -2.29 2.11 -4.41
CA PRO A 121 -1.06 1.90 -5.19
C PRO A 121 -0.72 0.41 -5.46
N PHE A 122 -1.11 -0.52 -4.59
CA PHE A 122 -0.91 -1.95 -4.84
C PHE A 122 -1.78 -2.47 -5.99
N HIS A 123 -3.01 -1.96 -6.17
CA HIS A 123 -3.85 -2.34 -7.32
C HIS A 123 -3.13 -2.02 -8.62
N ASP A 124 -2.55 -0.82 -8.71
CA ASP A 124 -1.82 -0.38 -9.89
C ASP A 124 -0.50 -1.14 -10.09
N ALA A 125 0.25 -1.42 -9.01
CA ALA A 125 1.46 -2.24 -9.08
C ALA A 125 1.21 -3.67 -9.61
N LEU A 126 0.01 -4.21 -9.35
CA LEU A 126 -0.40 -5.56 -9.76
C LEU A 126 -1.14 -5.59 -11.10
N TRP A 127 -1.58 -4.45 -11.63
CA TRP A 127 -2.22 -4.34 -12.93
C TRP A 127 -1.21 -4.14 -14.07
N THR A 128 -0.35 -5.15 -14.26
CA THR A 128 0.76 -5.10 -15.23
C THR A 128 0.84 -6.38 -16.08
N SER A 129 1.49 -6.29 -17.26
CA SER A 129 1.67 -7.44 -18.16
C SER A 129 2.67 -8.47 -17.62
N THR A 130 3.64 -8.01 -16.84
CA THR A 130 4.69 -8.82 -16.19
C THR A 130 4.85 -8.39 -14.74
N PRO A 131 5.02 -9.31 -13.76
CA PRO A 131 5.17 -8.95 -12.36
C PRO A 131 6.32 -7.98 -12.12
N ASN A 132 6.01 -6.84 -11.49
CA ASN A 132 7.02 -5.92 -10.99
C ASN A 132 7.22 -6.13 -9.49
N PHE A 133 8.03 -7.14 -9.15
CA PHE A 133 8.31 -7.51 -7.77
C PHE A 133 9.00 -6.40 -6.99
N GLU A 134 9.84 -5.60 -7.64
CA GLU A 134 10.59 -4.51 -7.00
C GLU A 134 9.65 -3.39 -6.51
N VAL A 135 8.70 -2.96 -7.33
CA VAL A 135 7.68 -1.98 -6.92
C VAL A 135 6.83 -2.50 -5.76
N VAL A 136 6.43 -3.78 -5.80
CA VAL A 136 5.64 -4.37 -4.71
C VAL A 136 6.48 -4.54 -3.44
N ASP A 137 7.76 -4.87 -3.55
CA ASP A 137 8.69 -4.89 -2.40
C ASP A 137 8.81 -3.51 -1.76
N LEU A 138 9.00 -2.45 -2.56
CA LEU A 138 9.07 -1.07 -2.07
C LEU A 138 7.78 -0.66 -1.35
N LEU A 139 6.62 -1.01 -1.90
CA LEU A 139 5.33 -0.76 -1.24
C LEU A 139 5.20 -1.57 0.07
N ILE A 140 5.63 -2.83 0.13
CA ILE A 140 5.65 -3.60 1.38
C ILE A 140 6.60 -2.95 2.41
N ASP A 141 7.75 -2.44 1.95
CA ASP A 141 8.77 -1.86 2.81
C ASP A 141 8.39 -0.47 3.35
N PHE A 142 7.58 0.33 2.62
CA PHE A 142 7.29 1.73 2.98
C PHE A 142 5.81 2.12 3.06
N ALA A 143 4.88 1.31 2.58
CA ALA A 143 3.43 1.51 2.74
C ALA A 143 2.85 0.57 3.81
N ASP A 144 1.54 0.65 4.04
CA ASP A 144 0.82 -0.30 4.89
C ASP A 144 0.54 -1.61 4.11
N PRO A 145 1.15 -2.76 4.47
CA PRO A 145 0.94 -4.01 3.77
C PRO A 145 -0.49 -4.55 3.89
N ALA A 146 -1.30 -4.08 4.85
CA ALA A 146 -2.72 -4.44 4.93
C ALA A 146 -3.50 -4.01 3.68
N LEU A 147 -3.00 -3.02 2.93
CA LEU A 147 -3.59 -2.57 1.68
C LEU A 147 -3.58 -3.63 0.57
N LEU A 148 -2.74 -4.67 0.68
CA LEU A 148 -2.78 -5.85 -0.21
C LEU A 148 -4.06 -6.67 -0.07
N LEU A 149 -4.82 -6.47 1.00
CA LEU A 149 -6.13 -7.09 1.26
C LEU A 149 -7.30 -6.12 1.09
N SER A 150 -7.03 -4.83 0.84
CA SER A 150 -8.06 -3.81 0.65
C SER A 150 -8.84 -4.06 -0.63
N GLU A 151 -10.16 -3.97 -0.59
CA GLU A 151 -11.02 -4.17 -1.76
C GLU A 151 -11.43 -2.83 -2.37
N ASP A 152 -11.40 -2.77 -3.70
CA ASP A 152 -11.98 -1.67 -4.47
C ASP A 152 -13.53 -1.70 -4.43
N VAL A 153 -14.19 -0.71 -5.05
CA VAL A 153 -15.67 -0.65 -5.09
C VAL A 153 -16.33 -1.85 -5.81
N ARG A 154 -15.55 -2.69 -6.49
CA ARG A 154 -16.00 -3.92 -7.16
C ARG A 154 -15.69 -5.17 -6.34
N GLY A 155 -15.19 -5.04 -5.11
CA GLY A 155 -14.81 -6.16 -4.24
C GLY A 155 -13.48 -6.82 -4.64
N ASN A 156 -12.66 -6.18 -5.49
CA ASN A 156 -11.40 -6.76 -5.92
C ASN A 156 -10.26 -6.24 -5.04
N HIS A 157 -9.50 -7.16 -4.46
CA HIS A 157 -8.22 -6.85 -3.84
C HIS A 157 -7.11 -6.72 -4.91
N PRO A 158 -5.93 -6.13 -4.59
CA PRO A 158 -4.85 -5.95 -5.56
C PRO A 158 -4.47 -7.21 -6.36
N PHE A 159 -4.35 -8.37 -5.71
CA PHE A 159 -4.01 -9.62 -6.41
C PHE A 159 -5.06 -10.09 -7.42
N ALA A 160 -6.30 -9.57 -7.41
CA ALA A 160 -7.30 -9.87 -8.43
C ALA A 160 -6.99 -9.17 -9.77
N TYR A 161 -6.15 -8.13 -9.77
CA TYR A 161 -5.67 -7.43 -10.97
C TYR A 161 -4.43 -8.08 -11.59
N ALA A 162 -3.72 -8.91 -10.83
CA ALA A 162 -2.59 -9.68 -11.35
C ALA A 162 -3.07 -10.70 -12.39
N ARG A 163 -2.35 -10.82 -13.50
CA ARG A 163 -2.69 -11.84 -14.49
C ARG A 163 -2.58 -13.25 -13.90
N SER A 164 -3.55 -14.09 -14.24
CA SER A 164 -3.67 -15.44 -13.69
C SER A 164 -2.50 -16.38 -14.03
N ASP A 165 -1.80 -16.13 -15.14
CA ASP A 165 -0.61 -16.87 -15.56
C ASP A 165 0.62 -16.60 -14.69
N HIS A 166 0.64 -15.48 -13.93
CA HIS A 166 1.72 -15.16 -13.00
C HIS A 166 1.45 -15.60 -11.56
N SER A 167 0.36 -16.33 -11.31
CA SER A 167 -0.07 -16.72 -9.96
C SER A 167 1.03 -17.43 -9.16
N GLU A 168 1.75 -18.38 -9.77
CA GLU A 168 2.82 -19.13 -9.10
C GLU A 168 3.99 -18.23 -8.71
N ARG A 169 4.35 -17.27 -9.57
CA ARG A 169 5.45 -16.33 -9.30
C ARG A 169 5.10 -15.38 -8.15
N TRP A 170 3.83 -14.97 -8.04
CA TRP A 170 3.36 -14.16 -6.91
C TRP A 170 3.29 -14.95 -5.61
N ILE A 171 2.92 -16.24 -5.66
CA ILE A 171 2.98 -17.13 -4.50
C ILE A 171 4.43 -17.25 -4.00
N GLU A 172 5.36 -17.58 -4.89
CA GLU A 172 6.79 -17.67 -4.56
C GLU A 172 7.32 -16.34 -3.98
N PHE A 173 6.91 -15.21 -4.57
CA PHE A 173 7.27 -13.88 -4.06
C PHE A 173 6.82 -13.67 -2.61
N LEU A 174 5.55 -13.98 -2.31
CA LEU A 174 4.96 -13.85 -0.98
C LEU A 174 5.62 -14.78 0.04
N GLU A 175 5.84 -16.05 -0.30
CA GLU A 175 6.47 -17.04 0.57
C GLU A 175 7.89 -16.63 0.96
N LYS A 176 8.69 -16.13 0.00
CA LYS A 176 10.03 -15.59 0.26
C LYS A 176 10.04 -14.33 1.14
N ARG A 177 8.89 -13.68 1.32
CA ARG A 177 8.74 -12.41 2.06
C ARG A 177 7.82 -12.53 3.27
N GLN A 178 7.42 -13.73 3.66
CA GLN A 178 6.46 -13.94 4.74
C GLN A 178 6.87 -13.25 6.04
N GLU A 179 8.14 -13.38 6.45
CA GLU A 179 8.67 -12.77 7.68
C GLU A 179 8.62 -11.24 7.60
N LYS A 180 9.02 -10.67 6.45
CA LYS A 180 8.97 -9.23 6.20
C LYS A 180 7.54 -8.70 6.29
N ILE A 181 6.59 -9.38 5.64
CA ILE A 181 5.18 -8.99 5.61
C ILE A 181 4.58 -9.03 7.01
N VAL A 182 4.79 -10.11 7.77
CA VAL A 182 4.30 -10.25 9.15
C VAL A 182 4.86 -9.15 10.04
N LYS A 183 6.17 -8.87 9.95
CA LYS A 183 6.82 -7.81 10.73
C LYS A 183 6.21 -6.44 10.43
N ARG A 184 6.00 -6.11 9.14
CA ARG A 184 5.42 -4.82 8.72
C ARG A 184 3.95 -4.69 9.10
N PHE A 185 3.19 -5.78 9.06
CA PHE A 185 1.79 -5.81 9.47
C PHE A 185 1.62 -5.58 10.98
N ARG A 186 2.50 -6.16 11.82
CA ARG A 186 2.50 -5.94 13.28
C ARG A 186 2.90 -4.51 13.67
N GLY A 187 3.93 -3.96 13.03
CA GLY A 187 4.38 -2.59 13.29
C GLY A 187 3.26 -1.57 13.04
N ALA A 188 2.53 -1.71 11.95
CA ALA A 188 1.40 -0.85 11.63
C ALA A 188 0.25 -0.92 12.65
N ALA A 189 -0.01 -2.10 13.25
CA ALA A 189 -1.02 -2.26 14.29
C ALA A 189 -0.58 -1.71 15.67
N GLY A 190 0.73 -1.75 15.96
CA GLY A 190 1.32 -1.23 17.19
C GLY A 190 1.31 0.30 17.27
N ASP A 191 1.54 0.98 16.15
CA ASP A 191 1.56 2.45 16.08
C ASP A 191 0.15 3.07 16.28
N THR A 192 -0.92 2.36 15.91
CA THR A 192 -2.30 2.80 16.19
C THR A 192 -2.70 2.75 17.67
N ALA A 193 -1.97 2.03 18.53
CA ALA A 193 -2.31 1.89 19.96
C ALA A 193 -1.68 2.96 20.86
N THR A 194 -0.66 3.69 20.39
CA THR A 194 0.08 4.67 21.20
C THR A 194 -0.36 6.12 20.99
N GLU A 195 -1.13 6.42 19.94
CA GLU A 195 -1.50 7.81 19.60
C GLU A 195 -2.78 8.33 20.31
N THR A 196 -3.49 7.51 21.08
CA THR A 196 -4.67 7.94 21.86
C THR A 196 -4.36 8.49 23.25
N ALA A 197 -3.09 8.63 23.64
CA ALA A 197 -2.70 8.98 25.01
C ALA A 197 -1.82 10.23 25.12
N THR A 198 -2.11 11.32 24.41
CA THR A 198 -1.55 12.65 24.77
C THR A 198 -2.41 13.81 24.32
N LYS A 199 -3.63 13.97 24.88
CA LYS A 199 -4.32 15.28 24.81
C LYS A 199 -5.32 15.52 25.94
N VAL A 200 -4.84 15.58 27.18
CA VAL A 200 -5.37 16.40 28.29
C VAL A 200 -4.15 16.62 29.19
N GLU A 201 -3.55 17.80 29.28
CA GLU A 201 -3.87 18.81 30.30
C GLU A 201 -3.17 20.12 29.93
N VAL A 202 -3.94 21.19 29.65
CA VAL A 202 -3.56 22.57 29.99
C VAL A 202 -4.84 23.28 30.41
N VAL A 203 -5.15 23.22 31.71
CA VAL A 203 -5.95 24.23 32.41
C VAL A 203 -5.36 24.37 33.80
N GLY A 204 -4.82 25.56 34.10
CA GLY A 204 -4.19 25.92 35.37
C GLY A 204 -3.17 27.02 35.17
#